data_AF-A0A317F8M3-F1
#
_entry.id   AF-A0A317F8M3-F1
#
_cell.length_a   1.000
_cell.length_b   1.000
_cell.length_c   1.000
_cell.angle_alpha   90.00
_cell.angle_beta   90.00
_cell.angle_gamma   90.00
#
_symmetry.space_group_name_H-M   'P 1'
#
loop_
_entity.id
_entity.type
_entity.pdbx_description
1 polymer ?
#
loop_
_entity_poly.entity_id
_entity_poly.type
_entity_poly.pdbx_seq_one_letter_code
_entity_poly.pdbx_strand_id
1 'polypeptide(L)'
;MLTLDLPAEPYWLDLPRGVRVEIRPVTTAVMSAAQAAAARRLAAIRIADPDLDPDMSRGLSFAFLVKALARHAVTAWEGVGDAAGKPLPLSPEAVERLMDLDDIAAAFWDRATAPVAAVAAEGNG
;
A
#
# COMPACT_ATOMS: atom_id res chain seq x y z
N MET A 1 -24.17 3.57 16.70
CA MET A 1 -23.17 3.14 17.71
C MET A 1 -22.04 2.52 16.92
N LEU A 2 -20.80 2.98 17.09
CA LEU A 2 -19.66 2.50 16.31
C LEU A 2 -19.18 1.13 16.82
N THR A 3 -19.14 0.12 15.96
CA THR A 3 -18.56 -1.18 16.28
C THR A 3 -17.07 -1.15 15.91
N LEU A 4 -16.19 -1.24 16.90
CA LEU A 4 -14.74 -1.20 16.67
C LEU A 4 -14.20 -2.61 16.43
N ASP A 5 -14.40 -3.12 15.22
CA ASP A 5 -13.86 -4.41 14.78
C ASP A 5 -12.69 -4.19 13.79
N LEU A 6 -11.53 -3.82 14.35
CA LEU A 6 -10.29 -3.63 13.59
C LEU A 6 -9.30 -4.76 13.87
N PRO A 7 -8.57 -5.27 12.87
CA PRO A 7 -7.51 -6.24 13.08
C PRO A 7 -6.47 -5.73 14.10
N ALA A 8 -6.10 -6.58 15.05
CA ALA A 8 -5.05 -6.29 16.04
C ALA A 8 -3.75 -7.09 15.79
N GLU A 9 -3.85 -8.16 15.01
CA GLU A 9 -2.74 -9.06 14.68
C GLU A 9 -2.48 -9.06 13.16
N PRO A 10 -1.29 -9.49 12.70
CA PRO A 10 -1.02 -9.64 11.28
C PRO A 10 -2.01 -10.59 10.59
N TYR A 11 -2.36 -10.28 9.34
CA TYR A 11 -3.31 -11.07 8.56
C TYR A 11 -2.94 -11.07 7.08
N TRP A 12 -3.38 -12.11 6.37
CA TRP A 12 -3.10 -12.31 4.95
C TRP A 12 -4.12 -11.62 4.06
N LEU A 13 -3.63 -10.97 3.02
CA LEU A 13 -4.40 -10.44 1.90
C LEU A 13 -4.13 -11.30 0.67
N ASP A 14 -5.19 -11.78 0.04
CA ASP A 14 -5.09 -12.42 -1.28
C ASP A 14 -5.13 -11.35 -2.37
N LEU A 15 -4.11 -11.30 -3.22
CA LEU A 15 -3.98 -10.35 -4.33
C LEU A 15 -4.15 -11.09 -5.67
N PRO A 16 -4.36 -10.36 -6.79
CA PRO A 16 -4.33 -10.95 -8.12
C PRO A 16 -3.06 -11.78 -8.39
N ARG A 17 -3.11 -12.60 -9.43
CA ARG A 17 -1.96 -13.40 -9.92
C ARG A 17 -1.45 -14.45 -8.93
N GLY A 18 -2.28 -14.87 -7.97
CA GLY A 18 -1.91 -15.86 -6.97
C GLY A 18 -0.90 -15.34 -5.94
N VAL A 19 -0.73 -14.01 -5.85
CA VAL A 19 0.11 -13.37 -4.83
C VAL A 19 -0.66 -13.26 -3.54
N ARG A 20 0.01 -13.51 -2.41
CA ARG A 20 -0.54 -13.23 -1.08
C ARG A 20 0.47 -12.41 -0.30
N VAL A 21 0.01 -11.47 0.50
CA VAL A 21 0.87 -10.68 1.39
C VAL A 21 0.31 -10.71 2.80
N GLU A 22 1.17 -10.95 3.78
CA GLU A 22 0.83 -10.76 5.19
C GLU A 22 1.12 -9.31 5.54
N ILE A 23 0.16 -8.65 6.21
CA ILE A 23 0.34 -7.28 6.67
C ILE A 23 0.07 -7.16 8.17
N ARG A 24 0.79 -6.26 8.83
CA ARG A 24 0.36 -5.70 10.11
C ARG A 24 -0.88 -4.81 9.91
N PRO A 25 -1.74 -4.66 10.93
CA PRO A 25 -2.86 -3.74 10.87
C PRO A 25 -2.45 -2.33 10.45
N VAL A 26 -3.23 -1.76 9.53
CA VAL A 26 -3.05 -0.38 9.08
C VAL A 26 -3.59 0.58 10.14
N THR A 27 -2.74 0.89 11.11
CA THR A 27 -3.06 1.88 12.15
C THR A 27 -2.94 3.30 11.59
N THR A 28 -3.52 4.27 12.31
CA THR A 28 -3.38 5.70 12.00
C THR A 28 -1.91 6.12 11.87
N ALA A 29 -1.02 5.58 12.72
CA ALA A 29 0.41 5.87 12.66
C ALA A 29 1.06 5.34 11.37
N VAL A 30 0.70 4.13 10.94
CA VAL A 30 1.19 3.52 9.69
C VAL A 30 0.70 4.30 8.48
N MET A 31 -0.59 4.64 8.42
CA MET A 31 -1.16 5.45 7.33
C MET A 31 -0.53 6.84 7.27
N SER A 32 -0.41 7.52 8.42
CA SER A 32 0.22 8.85 8.50
C SER A 32 1.68 8.84 8.05
N ALA A 33 2.44 7.81 8.45
CA ALA A 33 3.82 7.64 8.01
C ALA A 33 3.91 7.44 6.48
N ALA A 34 3.02 6.65 5.90
CA ALA A 34 2.95 6.42 4.46
C ALA A 34 2.60 7.71 3.69
N GLN A 35 1.61 8.47 4.16
CA GLN A 35 1.24 9.77 3.59
C GLN A 35 2.40 10.77 3.63
N ALA A 36 3.09 10.87 4.76
CA ALA A 36 4.23 11.77 4.91
C ALA A 36 5.39 11.37 4.00
N ALA A 37 5.68 10.08 3.85
CA ALA A 37 6.70 9.58 2.93
C ALA A 37 6.35 9.87 1.47
N ALA A 38 5.10 9.64 1.07
CA ALA A 38 4.61 9.92 -0.27
C ALA A 38 4.69 11.41 -0.62
N ALA A 39 4.21 12.27 0.29
CA ALA A 39 4.24 13.72 0.11
C ALA A 39 5.67 14.25 -0.04
N ARG A 40 6.61 13.77 0.80
CA ARG A 40 8.04 14.14 0.67
C ARG A 40 8.62 13.73 -0.68
N ARG A 41 8.33 12.50 -1.14
CA ARG A 41 8.84 11.99 -2.42
C ARG A 41 8.28 12.76 -3.61
N LEU A 42 6.98 13.07 -3.59
CA LEU A 42 6.34 13.88 -4.64
C LEU A 42 6.87 15.32 -4.65
N ALA A 43 7.06 15.93 -3.48
CA ALA A 43 7.62 17.27 -3.37
C ALA A 43 9.03 17.35 -3.99
N ALA A 44 9.89 16.35 -3.74
CA ALA A 44 11.22 16.29 -4.33
C ALA A 44 11.17 16.22 -5.87
N ILE A 45 10.21 15.48 -6.45
CA ILE A 45 10.03 15.42 -7.91
C ILE A 45 9.55 16.77 -8.45
N ARG A 46 8.54 17.40 -7.83
CA ARG A 46 8.03 18.71 -8.27
C ARG A 46 9.08 19.83 -8.19
N ILE A 47 10.03 19.72 -7.27
CA ILE A 47 11.18 20.65 -7.20
C ILE A 47 12.11 20.44 -8.39
N ALA A 48 12.35 19.19 -8.78
CA ALA A 48 13.21 18.84 -9.90
C ALA A 48 12.55 19.05 -11.28
N ASP A 49 11.23 18.91 -11.34
CA ASP A 49 10.40 19.08 -12.52
C ASP A 49 9.17 19.96 -12.19
N PRO A 50 9.32 21.29 -12.28
CA PRO A 50 8.24 22.24 -11.97
C PRO A 50 7.05 22.16 -12.92
N ASP A 51 7.27 21.66 -14.14
CA ASP A 51 6.26 21.54 -15.19
C ASP A 51 5.64 20.13 -15.26
N LEU A 52 5.87 19.30 -14.23
CA LEU A 52 5.31 17.96 -14.11
C LEU A 52 3.80 17.99 -14.38
N ASP A 53 3.38 17.18 -15.34
CA ASP A 53 1.98 17.04 -15.71
C ASP A 53 1.08 16.80 -14.47
N PRO A 54 -0.03 17.56 -14.30
CA PRO A 54 -0.87 17.44 -13.11
C PRO A 54 -1.51 16.05 -12.92
N ASP A 55 -1.84 15.36 -14.01
CA ASP A 55 -2.38 13.99 -13.96
C ASP A 55 -1.30 13.00 -13.53
N MET A 56 -0.10 13.11 -14.10
CA MET A 56 1.07 12.35 -13.65
C MET A 56 1.37 12.60 -12.17
N SER A 57 1.28 13.86 -11.71
CA SER A 57 1.49 14.19 -10.31
C SER A 57 0.46 13.52 -9.39
N ARG A 58 -0.80 13.39 -9.82
CA ARG A 58 -1.83 12.63 -9.08
C ARG A 58 -1.50 11.14 -9.05
N GLY A 59 -1.12 10.57 -10.19
CA GLY A 59 -0.69 9.17 -10.29
C GLY A 59 0.48 8.86 -9.37
N LEU A 60 1.52 9.69 -9.37
CA LEU A 60 2.68 9.55 -8.49
C LEU A 60 2.31 9.68 -7.01
N SER A 61 1.36 10.56 -6.66
CA SER A 61 0.89 10.68 -5.29
C SER A 61 0.31 9.36 -4.78
N PHE A 62 -0.56 8.72 -5.56
CA PHE A 62 -1.14 7.43 -5.19
C PHE A 62 -0.08 6.31 -5.19
N ALA A 63 0.75 6.23 -6.24
CA ALA A 63 1.81 5.23 -6.35
C ALA A 63 2.79 5.29 -5.16
N PHE A 64 3.18 6.48 -4.72
CA PHE A 64 4.06 6.61 -3.55
C PHE A 64 3.36 6.29 -2.25
N LEU A 65 2.07 6.61 -2.13
CA LEU A 65 1.29 6.29 -0.94
C LEU A 65 1.15 4.78 -0.76
N VAL A 66 0.71 4.07 -1.80
CA VAL A 66 0.54 2.61 -1.73
C VAL A 66 1.86 1.89 -1.50
N LYS A 67 2.95 2.34 -2.14
CA LYS A 67 4.31 1.83 -1.91
C LYS A 67 4.77 2.03 -0.47
N ALA A 68 4.60 3.24 0.07
CA ALA A 68 5.00 3.53 1.44
C ALA A 68 4.16 2.74 2.46
N LEU A 69 2.86 2.60 2.20
CA LEU A 69 1.97 1.79 3.03
C LEU A 69 2.41 0.32 3.04
N ALA A 70 2.60 -0.27 1.86
CA ALA A 70 3.05 -1.65 1.72
C ALA A 70 4.41 -1.87 2.42
N ARG A 71 5.36 -0.95 2.25
CA ARG A 71 6.67 -1.01 2.91
C ARG A 71 6.58 -1.01 4.45
N HIS A 72 5.59 -0.33 5.02
CA HIS A 72 5.39 -0.30 6.48
C HIS A 72 4.58 -1.49 7.00
N ALA A 73 3.65 -1.99 6.19
CA ALA A 73 2.67 -2.99 6.62
C ALA A 73 3.12 -4.43 6.34
N VAL A 74 3.71 -4.71 5.17
CA VAL A 74 4.00 -6.07 4.71
C VAL A 74 5.08 -6.74 5.56
N THR A 75 4.78 -7.95 6.05
CA THR A 75 5.66 -8.78 6.89
C THR A 75 6.09 -10.07 6.24
N ALA A 76 5.28 -10.60 5.32
CA ALA A 76 5.58 -11.81 4.54
C ALA A 76 4.83 -11.78 3.21
N TRP A 77 5.23 -12.63 2.28
CA TRP A 77 4.50 -12.83 1.02
C TRP A 77 4.64 -14.24 0.46
N GLU A 78 3.73 -14.59 -0.43
CA GLU A 78 3.73 -15.83 -1.22
C GLU A 78 3.41 -15.49 -2.68
N GLY A 79 3.86 -16.34 -3.61
CA GLY A 79 3.58 -16.17 -5.04
C GLY A 79 4.42 -15.11 -5.75
N VAL A 80 5.45 -14.56 -5.09
CA VAL A 80 6.38 -13.57 -5.69
C VAL A 80 7.72 -14.24 -5.98
N GLY A 81 8.11 -14.23 -7.26
CA GLY A 81 9.37 -14.81 -7.75
C GLY A 81 10.20 -13.82 -8.56
N ASP A 82 11.49 -14.12 -8.70
CA ASP A 82 12.39 -13.42 -9.61
C ASP A 82 12.18 -13.85 -11.08
N ALA A 83 12.99 -13.30 -11.99
CA ALA A 83 12.91 -13.61 -13.42
C ALA A 83 13.21 -15.10 -13.76
N ALA A 84 13.84 -15.85 -12.84
CA ALA A 84 14.09 -17.27 -12.98
C ALA A 84 12.99 -18.12 -12.30
N GLY A 85 11.94 -17.50 -11.76
CA GLY A 85 10.85 -18.17 -11.05
C GLY A 85 11.22 -18.63 -9.64
N LYS A 86 12.37 -18.20 -9.10
CA LYS A 86 12.76 -18.52 -7.72
C LYS A 86 12.06 -17.57 -6.75
N PRO A 87 11.63 -18.03 -5.56
CA PRO A 87 11.04 -17.15 -4.55
C PRO A 87 11.91 -15.93 -4.28
N LEU A 88 11.31 -14.74 -4.42
CA LEU A 88 11.99 -13.48 -4.19
C LEU A 88 11.96 -13.17 -2.68
N PRO A 89 13.11 -12.91 -2.02
CA PRO A 89 13.10 -12.56 -0.61
C PRO A 89 12.42 -11.20 -0.40
N LEU A 90 11.72 -11.08 0.73
CA LEU A 90 11.09 -9.83 1.11
C LEU A 90 12.15 -8.75 1.35
N SER A 91 12.01 -7.61 0.68
CA SER A 91 12.81 -6.41 0.92
C SER A 91 11.97 -5.16 0.64
N PRO A 92 12.32 -4.00 1.21
CA PRO A 92 11.60 -2.76 0.92
C PRO A 92 11.53 -2.46 -0.59
N GLU A 93 12.62 -2.69 -1.31
CA GLU A 93 12.66 -2.50 -2.77
C GLU A 93 11.73 -3.48 -3.48
N ALA A 94 11.74 -4.75 -3.08
CA ALA A 94 10.92 -5.78 -3.71
C ALA A 94 9.42 -5.54 -3.47
N VAL A 95 9.04 -5.05 -2.28
CA VAL A 95 7.66 -4.65 -1.96
C VAL A 95 7.23 -3.43 -2.79
N GLU A 96 8.08 -2.39 -2.87
CA GLU A 96 7.77 -1.22 -3.69
C GLU A 96 7.60 -1.60 -5.18
N ARG A 97 8.42 -2.54 -5.68
CA ARG A 97 8.32 -3.06 -7.06
C ARG A 97 7.08 -3.89 -7.29
N LEU A 98 6.61 -4.67 -6.32
CA LEU A 98 5.35 -5.39 -6.43
C LEU A 98 4.18 -4.41 -6.61
N MET A 99 4.23 -3.26 -5.93
CA MET A 99 3.24 -2.18 -6.03
C MET A 99 3.37 -1.33 -7.30
N ASP A 100 4.33 -1.62 -8.20
CA ASP A 100 4.34 -1.02 -9.55
C ASP A 100 3.36 -1.72 -10.51
N LEU A 101 2.84 -2.89 -10.13
CA LEU A 101 1.77 -3.55 -10.85
C LEU A 101 0.42 -2.95 -10.44
N ASP A 102 -0.22 -2.22 -11.35
CA ASP A 102 -1.45 -1.46 -11.08
C ASP A 102 -2.57 -2.31 -10.45
N ASP A 103 -2.80 -3.51 -10.99
CA ASP A 103 -3.82 -4.44 -10.48
C ASP A 103 -3.51 -4.93 -9.07
N ILE A 104 -2.23 -5.15 -8.75
CA ILE A 104 -1.78 -5.53 -7.40
C ILE A 104 -1.89 -4.35 -6.44
N ALA A 105 -1.48 -3.15 -6.86
CA ALA A 105 -1.53 -1.95 -6.04
C ALA A 105 -2.96 -1.57 -5.66
N ALA A 106 -3.89 -1.59 -6.62
CA ALA A 106 -5.31 -1.34 -6.38
C ALA A 106 -5.91 -2.41 -5.43
N ALA A 107 -5.63 -3.68 -5.69
CA ALA A 107 -6.06 -4.81 -4.87
C ALA A 107 -5.54 -4.75 -3.43
N PHE A 108 -4.28 -4.34 -3.25
CA PHE A 108 -3.65 -4.16 -1.95
C PHE A 108 -4.30 -3.00 -1.20
N TRP A 109 -4.44 -1.85 -1.85
CA TRP A 109 -5.03 -0.65 -1.24
C TRP A 109 -6.45 -0.92 -0.72
N ASP A 110 -7.30 -1.49 -1.56
CA ASP A 110 -8.69 -1.82 -1.22
C ASP A 110 -8.75 -2.72 0.02
N ARG A 111 -8.03 -3.85 -0.01
CA ARG A 111 -8.07 -4.84 1.07
C ARG A 111 -7.40 -4.36 2.36
N ALA A 112 -6.28 -3.63 2.27
CA ALA A 112 -5.56 -3.14 3.45
C ALA A 112 -6.31 -2.03 4.18
N THR A 113 -7.18 -1.28 3.48
CA THR A 113 -7.95 -0.17 4.07
C THR A 113 -9.41 -0.53 4.36
N ALA A 114 -9.90 -1.65 3.83
CA ALA A 114 -11.27 -2.13 4.03
C ALA A 114 -11.72 -2.16 5.51
N PRO A 115 -10.92 -2.61 6.50
CA PRO A 115 -11.37 -2.61 7.90
C PRO A 115 -11.71 -1.21 8.42
N VAL A 116 -10.90 -0.20 8.06
CA VAL A 116 -11.14 1.20 8.47
C VAL A 116 -12.33 1.78 7.72
N ALA A 117 -12.48 1.47 6.43
CA ALA A 117 -13.60 1.93 5.62
C ALA A 117 -14.95 1.40 6.12
N ALA A 118 -15.01 0.13 6.55
CA ALA A 118 -16.21 -0.49 7.11
C ALA A 118 -16.69 0.24 8.37
N VAL A 119 -15.77 0.50 9.32
CA VAL A 119 -16.05 1.25 10.55
C VAL A 119 -16.53 2.68 10.23
N ALA A 120 -15.92 3.36 9.25
CA ALA A 120 -16.33 4.70 8.86
C ALA A 120 -17.74 4.77 8.24
N ALA A 121 -18.17 3.72 7.53
CA ALA A 121 -19.50 3.64 6.92
C ALA A 121 -20.63 3.56 7.98
N GLU A 122 -20.39 2.92 9.12
CA GLU A 122 -21.37 2.83 10.22
C GLU A 122 -21.72 4.20 10.83
N GLY A 123 -20.78 5.14 10.81
CA GLY A 123 -20.98 6.50 11.33
C GLY A 123 -21.82 7.40 10.43
N ASN A 124 -22.11 6.98 9.20
CA ASN A 124 -22.82 7.76 8.17
C ASN A 124 -24.22 7.20 7.84
N GLY A 125 -24.69 6.21 8.62
CA GLY A 125 -26.02 5.60 8.49
C GLY A 125 -27.05 6.10 9.50
#